data_AF-A0A8T7AR97-F1
#
_entry.id   AF-A0A8T7AR97-F1
#
_cell.length_a   1.000
_cell.length_b   1.000
_cell.length_c   1.000
_cell.angle_alpha   90.00
_cell.angle_beta   90.00
_cell.angle_gamma   90.00
#
_symmetry.space_group_name_H-M   'P 1'
#
loop_
_entity.id
_entity.type
_entity.pdbx_description
1 polymer ?
#
loop_
_entity_poly.entity_id
_entity_poly.type
_entity_poly.pdbx_seq_one_letter_code
_entity_poly.pdbx_strand_id
1 'polypeptide(L)'
;MKKLLTILSLTVALMSSGSAFAGAHDGGGGPKAAGDGHCNYVQENMFAGPFKVCQMPTDAALCEEFGNADDNADAVQGDGECSMAAAVGTCDMGVSKMVYYEGDPGGLEIGCGFQGGEWINAE
;
A
#
# COMPACT_ATOMS: atom_id res chain seq x y z
N MET A 1 -4.35 -60.90 -44.10
CA MET A 1 -5.45 -61.01 -43.11
C MET A 1 -5.80 -59.60 -42.65
N LYS A 2 -7.10 -59.29 -42.67
CA LYS A 2 -7.66 -57.94 -42.73
C LYS A 2 -8.13 -57.50 -41.34
N LYS A 3 -7.88 -56.23 -41.03
CA LYS A 3 -8.54 -55.35 -40.05
C LYS A 3 -7.93 -55.29 -38.63
N LEU A 4 -7.03 -54.33 -38.46
CA LEU A 4 -6.75 -53.63 -37.20
C LEU A 4 -8.00 -52.81 -36.84
N LEU A 5 -8.65 -53.09 -35.71
CA LEU A 5 -9.67 -52.21 -35.13
C LEU A 5 -9.02 -51.39 -34.01
N THR A 6 -8.76 -50.11 -34.30
CA THR A 6 -8.38 -49.10 -33.32
C THR A 6 -9.67 -48.55 -32.71
N ILE A 7 -9.93 -48.83 -31.43
CA ILE A 7 -11.03 -48.22 -30.68
C ILE A 7 -10.49 -46.92 -30.06
N LEU A 8 -10.93 -45.80 -30.63
CA LEU A 8 -10.64 -44.45 -30.19
C LEU A 8 -11.54 -44.11 -28.99
N SER A 9 -11.01 -44.16 -27.78
CA SER A 9 -11.69 -43.64 -26.58
C SER A 9 -11.67 -42.12 -26.63
N LEU A 10 -12.83 -41.51 -26.90
CA LEU A 10 -13.03 -40.07 -26.92
C LEU A 10 -13.28 -39.57 -25.48
N THR A 11 -12.21 -39.18 -24.78
CA THR A 11 -12.31 -38.42 -23.52
C THR A 11 -12.69 -36.97 -23.83
N VAL A 12 -13.93 -36.60 -23.51
CA VAL A 12 -14.38 -35.21 -23.50
C VAL A 12 -13.81 -34.53 -22.25
N ALA A 13 -12.78 -33.70 -22.44
CA ALA A 13 -12.29 -32.79 -21.42
C ALA A 13 -13.15 -31.51 -21.45
N LEU A 14 -14.03 -31.36 -20.46
CA LEU A 14 -14.57 -30.04 -20.12
C LEU A 14 -13.44 -29.23 -19.47
N MET A 15 -12.81 -28.34 -20.24
CA MET A 15 -11.98 -27.27 -19.68
C MET A 15 -12.81 -25.99 -19.61
N SER A 16 -13.49 -25.82 -18.49
CA SER A 16 -14.06 -24.55 -18.06
C SER A 16 -12.93 -23.71 -17.46
N SER A 17 -12.14 -23.05 -18.31
CA SER A 17 -11.21 -22.00 -17.87
C SER A 17 -11.68 -20.69 -18.47
N GLY A 18 -12.77 -20.16 -17.89
CA GLY A 18 -13.03 -18.73 -17.94
C GLY A 18 -11.91 -18.05 -17.17
N SER A 19 -10.87 -17.62 -17.88
CA SER A 19 -9.94 -16.61 -17.36
C SER A 19 -10.68 -15.29 -17.39
N ALA A 20 -11.56 -15.09 -16.40
CA ALA A 20 -11.90 -13.75 -15.99
C ALA A 20 -10.60 -13.16 -15.44
N PHE A 21 -9.96 -12.30 -16.23
CA PHE A 21 -9.08 -11.29 -15.66
C PHE A 21 -9.99 -10.35 -14.87
N ALA A 22 -10.41 -10.79 -13.68
CA ALA A 22 -10.63 -9.84 -12.61
C ALA A 22 -9.25 -9.23 -12.40
N GLY A 23 -9.09 -7.97 -12.82
CA GLY A 23 -7.98 -7.16 -12.36
C GLY A 23 -7.98 -7.28 -10.85
N ALA A 24 -7.00 -8.02 -10.32
CA ALA A 24 -6.62 -7.90 -8.94
C ALA A 24 -6.09 -6.47 -8.81
N HIS A 25 -6.99 -5.53 -8.53
CA HIS A 25 -6.62 -4.46 -7.63
C HIS A 25 -6.40 -5.19 -6.31
N ASP A 26 -5.16 -5.61 -6.07
CA ASP A 26 -4.70 -6.02 -4.75
C ASP A 26 -5.08 -4.86 -3.83
N GLY A 27 -6.21 -5.03 -3.16
CA GLY A 27 -6.80 -4.00 -2.34
C GLY A 27 -5.81 -3.62 -1.26
N GLY A 28 -5.40 -2.34 -1.25
CA GLY A 28 -4.86 -1.67 -0.08
C GLY A 28 -3.78 -2.44 0.68
N GLY A 29 -2.87 -3.10 -0.03
CA GLY A 29 -1.72 -3.75 0.56
C GLY A 29 -0.64 -2.72 0.89
N GLY A 30 -0.96 -1.75 1.75
CA GLY A 30 0.06 -0.94 2.38
C GLY A 30 1.12 -1.87 2.99
N PRO A 31 2.40 -1.51 2.92
CA PRO A 31 3.46 -2.35 3.44
C PRO A 31 3.19 -2.78 4.87
N LYS A 32 3.47 -4.04 5.17
CA LYS A 32 3.29 -4.59 6.51
C LYS A 32 4.19 -3.82 7.47
N ALA A 33 3.58 -3.33 8.55
CA ALA A 33 4.28 -2.79 9.70
C ALA A 33 5.44 -3.72 10.12
N ALA A 34 6.66 -3.20 10.07
CA ALA A 34 7.88 -3.91 10.39
C ALA A 34 8.83 -2.97 11.15
N GLY A 35 9.63 -3.50 12.07
CA GLY A 35 10.55 -2.70 12.88
C GLY A 35 9.88 -1.91 14.01
N ASP A 36 10.68 -1.08 14.68
CA ASP A 36 10.33 -0.18 15.79
C ASP A 36 10.68 1.28 15.50
N GLY A 37 11.06 1.58 14.26
CA GLY A 37 11.40 2.92 13.79
C GLY A 37 10.28 3.58 12.98
N HIS A 38 10.67 4.61 12.25
CA HIS A 38 9.82 5.33 11.32
C HIS A 38 10.58 5.68 10.04
N CYS A 39 9.85 6.15 9.04
CA CYS A 39 10.41 6.68 7.80
C CYS A 39 9.78 8.02 7.47
N ASN A 40 10.59 9.06 7.34
CA ASN A 40 10.15 10.34 6.79
C ASN A 40 10.38 10.32 5.28
N TYR A 41 9.42 10.76 4.49
CA TYR A 41 9.56 10.87 3.04
C TYR A 41 8.56 11.89 2.47
N VAL A 42 8.79 12.28 1.23
CA VAL A 42 7.81 13.04 0.43
C VAL A 42 6.96 12.03 -0.34
N GLN A 43 5.68 11.96 0.00
CA GLN A 43 4.70 11.16 -0.73
C GLN A 43 4.15 11.97 -1.90
N GLU A 44 4.37 11.55 -3.14
CA GLU A 44 3.76 12.19 -4.30
C GLU A 44 2.33 11.66 -4.51
N ASN A 45 1.35 12.56 -4.60
CA ASN A 45 -0.04 12.21 -4.88
C ASN A 45 -0.58 13.05 -6.04
N MET A 46 -0.90 12.38 -7.15
CA MET A 46 -1.39 13.02 -8.37
C MET A 46 -2.71 13.80 -8.23
N PHE A 47 -3.45 13.62 -7.13
CA PHE A 47 -4.76 14.23 -6.89
C PHE A 47 -4.77 15.36 -5.85
N ALA A 48 -3.81 15.37 -4.92
CA ALA A 48 -3.84 16.28 -3.78
C ALA A 48 -2.48 16.94 -3.45
N GLY A 49 -1.40 16.53 -4.12
CA GLY A 49 -0.07 17.14 -4.06
C GLY A 49 0.95 16.30 -3.28
N PRO A 50 2.24 16.70 -3.32
CA PRO A 50 3.24 16.09 -2.47
C PRO A 50 2.95 16.37 -1.00
N PHE A 51 3.08 15.34 -0.16
CA PHE A 51 2.93 15.43 1.27
C PHE A 51 4.22 15.05 1.96
N LYS A 52 4.68 15.88 2.90
CA LYS A 52 5.70 15.43 3.85
C LYS A 52 5.04 14.55 4.90
N VAL A 53 5.44 13.30 4.91
CA VAL A 53 4.86 12.29 5.79
C VAL A 53 5.93 11.59 6.60
N CYS A 54 5.49 11.03 7.72
CA CYS A 54 6.24 10.05 8.47
C CYS A 54 5.39 8.82 8.71
N GLN A 55 5.86 7.64 8.29
CA GLN A 55 5.16 6.38 8.51
C GLN A 55 5.85 5.54 9.57
N MET A 56 5.05 4.95 10.47
CA MET A 56 5.51 4.11 11.57
C MET A 56 4.52 2.98 11.90
N PRO A 57 4.96 1.83 12.44
CA PRO A 57 6.36 1.46 12.59
C PRO A 57 6.96 1.04 11.24
N THR A 58 8.27 1.23 11.10
CA THR A 58 9.04 0.93 9.88
C THR A 58 10.49 0.55 10.19
N ASP A 59 11.10 -0.28 9.34
CA ASP A 59 12.53 -0.58 9.34
C ASP A 59 13.24 0.04 8.12
N ALA A 60 14.56 -0.12 8.03
CA ALA A 60 15.35 0.47 6.94
C ALA A 60 14.97 -0.07 5.55
N ALA A 61 14.63 -1.35 5.44
CA ALA A 61 14.27 -1.95 4.15
C ALA A 61 12.92 -1.40 3.67
N LEU A 62 11.95 -1.30 4.57
CA LEU A 62 10.65 -0.74 4.25
C LEU A 62 10.71 0.76 3.97
N CYS A 63 11.58 1.50 4.65
CA CYS A 63 11.80 2.91 4.35
C CYS A 63 12.40 3.13 2.95
N GLU A 64 13.33 2.26 2.54
CA GLU A 64 13.85 2.26 1.17
C GLU A 64 12.75 1.93 0.15
N GLU A 65 11.85 1.00 0.45
CA GLU A 65 10.68 0.72 -0.40
C GLU A 65 9.78 1.94 -0.54
N PHE A 66 9.49 2.67 0.54
CA PHE A 66 8.69 3.90 0.48
C PHE A 66 9.31 4.97 -0.42
N GLY A 67 10.62 5.17 -0.33
CA GLY A 67 11.34 6.15 -1.15
C GLY A 67 11.45 5.78 -2.62
N ASN A 68 11.27 4.50 -2.96
CA ASN A 68 11.29 4.01 -4.35
C ASN A 68 9.88 3.75 -4.91
N ALA A 69 8.84 3.91 -4.09
CA ALA A 69 7.46 3.71 -4.50
C ALA A 69 6.96 4.92 -5.30
N ASP A 70 6.45 4.66 -6.52
CA ASP A 70 5.95 5.68 -7.44
C ASP A 70 6.96 6.82 -7.64
N ASP A 71 6.54 8.08 -7.41
CA ASP A 71 7.37 9.28 -7.51
C ASP A 71 7.81 9.81 -6.13
N ASN A 72 7.70 8.99 -5.07
CA ASN A 72 8.13 9.41 -3.73
C ASN A 72 9.62 9.76 -3.70
N ALA A 73 10.00 10.59 -2.73
CA ALA A 73 11.37 11.07 -2.61
C ALA A 73 11.81 11.27 -1.16
N ASP A 74 13.12 11.49 -0.97
CA ASP A 74 13.73 11.92 0.28
C ASP A 74 13.44 11.00 1.49
N ALA A 75 13.37 9.69 1.26
CA ALA A 75 13.15 8.72 2.32
C ALA A 75 14.33 8.64 3.30
N VAL A 76 14.04 8.85 4.58
CA VAL A 76 15.01 8.83 5.68
C VAL A 76 14.44 8.01 6.83
N GLN A 77 15.13 6.92 7.16
CA GLN A 77 14.80 6.09 8.33
C GLN A 77 15.24 6.80 9.62
N GLY A 78 14.44 6.65 10.66
CA GLY A 78 14.76 7.05 12.02
C GLY A 78 14.27 6.02 13.03
N ASP A 79 14.85 6.07 14.22
CA ASP A 79 14.45 5.20 15.32
C ASP A 79 13.23 5.76 16.06
N GLY A 80 12.44 4.87 16.68
CA GLY A 80 11.24 5.24 17.45
C GLY A 80 10.11 5.82 16.61
N GLU A 81 9.16 6.45 17.29
CA GLU A 81 7.96 7.03 16.69
C GLU A 81 8.25 8.34 15.93
N CYS A 82 7.38 8.65 14.98
CA CYS A 82 7.33 9.93 14.28
C CYS A 82 7.20 11.09 15.27
N SER A 83 7.91 12.19 15.01
CA SER A 83 7.71 13.43 15.75
C SER A 83 6.30 13.96 15.54
N MET A 84 5.65 14.43 16.60
CA MET A 84 4.37 15.13 16.50
C MET A 84 4.53 16.66 16.44
N ALA A 85 5.76 17.17 16.61
CA ALA A 85 6.03 18.59 16.49
C ALA A 85 5.82 19.04 15.04
N ALA A 86 4.80 19.89 14.83
CA ALA A 86 4.31 20.36 13.52
C ALA A 86 3.49 19.35 12.70
N ALA A 87 2.95 18.30 13.32
CA ALA A 87 1.94 17.48 12.65
C ALA A 87 0.71 18.34 12.29
N VAL A 88 0.16 18.09 11.10
CA VAL A 88 -1.19 18.54 10.70
C VAL A 88 -2.23 17.55 11.23
N GLY A 89 -1.88 16.26 11.20
CA GLY A 89 -2.66 15.18 11.78
C GLY A 89 -2.05 13.82 11.45
N THR A 90 -2.69 12.77 11.93
CA THR A 90 -2.25 11.39 11.76
C THR A 90 -3.37 10.56 11.17
N CYS A 91 -3.06 9.79 10.14
CA CYS A 91 -3.92 8.71 9.68
C CYS A 91 -3.51 7.40 10.36
N ASP A 92 -4.35 6.89 11.25
CA ASP A 92 -4.14 5.61 11.93
C ASP A 92 -4.80 4.48 11.13
N MET A 93 -4.00 3.65 10.48
CA MET A 93 -4.45 2.47 9.72
C MET A 93 -4.43 1.19 10.58
N GLY A 94 -4.33 1.31 11.90
CA GLY A 94 -4.31 0.24 12.89
C GLY A 94 -2.96 -0.46 13.01
N VAL A 95 -2.45 -1.03 11.91
CA VAL A 95 -1.12 -1.68 11.90
C VAL A 95 0.02 -0.68 11.71
N SER A 96 -0.25 0.42 11.03
CA SER A 96 0.69 1.51 10.83
C SER A 96 -0.03 2.85 10.93
N LYS A 97 0.74 3.89 11.21
CA LYS A 97 0.29 5.28 11.31
C LYS A 97 1.09 6.11 10.33
N MET A 98 0.41 7.05 9.70
CA MET A 98 1.02 8.04 8.79
C MET A 98 0.76 9.43 9.35
N VAL A 99 1.82 10.07 9.83
CA VAL A 99 1.80 11.46 10.32
C VAL A 99 2.03 12.38 9.12
N TYR A 100 1.14 13.35 8.92
CA TYR A 100 1.27 14.37 7.89
C TYR A 100 1.78 15.66 8.52
N TYR A 101 2.78 16.29 7.91
CA TYR A 101 3.34 17.58 8.37
C TYR A 101 2.91 18.75 7.49
N GLU A 102 2.32 18.47 6.33
CA GLU A 102 1.92 19.47 5.34
C GLU A 102 0.64 19.01 4.62
N GLY A 103 -0.14 19.97 4.12
CA GLY A 103 -1.41 19.72 3.41
C GLY A 103 -2.63 20.33 4.10
N ASP A 104 -3.77 20.31 3.41
CA ASP A 104 -5.05 20.73 3.96
C ASP A 104 -5.64 19.62 4.86
N PRO A 105 -5.95 19.88 6.15
CA PRO A 105 -6.44 18.86 7.06
C PRO A 105 -7.71 18.15 6.58
N GLY A 106 -8.64 18.88 5.94
CA GLY A 106 -9.89 18.30 5.46
C GLY A 106 -9.68 17.33 4.29
N GLY A 107 -8.80 17.70 3.35
CA GLY A 107 -8.40 16.79 2.27
C GLY A 107 -7.65 15.55 2.78
N LEU A 108 -6.77 15.73 3.76
CA LEU A 108 -6.01 14.64 4.38
C LEU A 108 -6.91 13.68 5.17
N GLU A 109 -7.88 14.19 5.93
CA GLU A 109 -8.88 13.39 6.64
C GLU A 109 -9.69 12.52 5.66
N ILE A 110 -10.16 13.12 4.55
CA ILE A 110 -10.88 12.39 3.50
C ILE A 110 -9.97 11.30 2.89
N GLY A 111 -8.72 11.63 2.57
CA GLY A 111 -7.72 10.69 2.06
C GLY A 111 -7.44 9.54 3.02
N CYS A 112 -7.38 9.82 4.32
CA CYS A 112 -7.23 8.81 5.36
C CYS A 112 -8.42 7.84 5.40
N GLY A 113 -9.64 8.37 5.31
CA GLY A 113 -10.86 7.56 5.24
C GLY A 113 -10.89 6.63 4.03
N PHE A 114 -10.39 7.07 2.86
CA PHE A 114 -10.28 6.20 1.68
C PHE A 114 -9.24 5.07 1.84
N GLN A 115 -8.22 5.28 2.66
CA GLN A 115 -7.23 4.26 3.02
C GLN A 115 -7.75 3.30 4.11
N GLY A 116 -8.95 3.53 4.64
CA GLY A 116 -9.52 2.75 5.73
C GLY A 116 -8.93 3.09 7.10
N GLY A 117 -8.26 4.24 7.22
CA GLY A 117 -7.71 4.73 8.48
C GLY A 117 -8.66 5.64 9.25
N GLU A 118 -8.33 5.87 10.52
CA GLU A 118 -8.96 6.86 11.39
C GLU A 118 -8.09 8.12 11.44
N TRP A 119 -8.70 9.28 11.18
CA TRP A 119 -8.01 10.56 11.25
C TRP A 119 -7.94 11.08 12.68
N ILE A 120 -6.74 11.45 13.11
CA ILE A 120 -6.46 12.03 14.43
C ILE A 120 -5.87 13.42 14.22
N ASN A 121 -6.54 14.45 14.74
CA ASN A 121 -6.07 15.83 14.65
C ASN A 121 -4.78 16.03 15.46
N ALA A 122 -3.89 16.89 14.97
CA ALA A 122 -2.77 17.35 15.78
C ALA A 122 -3.24 18.32 16.88
N GLU A 123 -2.63 18.24 18.05
CA GLU A 123 -2.92 19.08 19.22
C GLU A 123 -2.18 20.42 19.22
#